data_AF-A8NV03-F1
#
_entry.id   AF-A8NV03-F1
#
_cell.length_a   1.000
_cell.length_b   1.000
_cell.length_c   1.000
_cell.angle_alpha   90.00
_cell.angle_beta   90.00
_cell.angle_gamma   90.00
#
_symmetry.space_group_name_H-M   'P 1'
#
loop_
_entity.id
_entity.type
_entity.pdbx_description
1 polymer ?
#
loop_
_entity_poly.entity_id
_entity_poly.type
_entity_poly.pdbx_seq_one_letter_code
_entity_poly.pdbx_strand_id
1 'polypeptide(L)'
;MEPYDKKLGTDTWFYCKRCMISLIENLAKHLISIRDSVLQECLQFLEQCEIYGKDIPTIVADALTLNELENENAKNTVTYEARLLRALLLEVINN
;
A
#
# COMPACT_ATOMS: atom_id res chain seq x y z
N MET A 1 5.11 -22.34 4.08
CA MET A 1 4.37 -21.06 4.04
C MET A 1 3.75 -20.97 2.64
N GLU A 2 2.43 -20.86 2.53
CA GLU A 2 1.74 -20.81 1.24
C GLU A 2 2.12 -19.53 0.45
N PRO A 3 2.23 -19.60 -0.89
CA PRO A 3 2.74 -18.51 -1.72
C PRO A 3 1.85 -17.26 -1.68
N TYR A 4 2.51 -16.09 -1.65
CA TYR A 4 1.91 -14.75 -1.57
C TYR A 4 0.84 -14.47 -2.65
N ASP A 5 0.92 -15.14 -3.79
CA ASP A 5 0.03 -15.01 -4.95
C ASP A 5 -1.46 -15.29 -4.66
N LYS A 6 -1.81 -15.78 -3.46
CA LYS A 6 -3.20 -16.08 -3.07
C LYS A 6 -3.81 -15.16 -2.01
N LYS A 7 -3.09 -14.18 -1.44
CA LYS A 7 -3.59 -13.37 -0.31
C LYS A 7 -3.69 -11.87 -0.56
N LEU A 8 -3.04 -11.36 -1.61
CA LEU A 8 -3.18 -9.96 -1.98
C LEU A 8 -4.39 -9.82 -2.91
N GLY A 9 -5.41 -9.12 -2.44
CA GLY A 9 -6.60 -8.76 -3.21
C GLY A 9 -7.06 -7.36 -2.82
N THR A 10 -8.03 -6.82 -3.56
CA THR A 10 -8.51 -5.44 -3.37
C THR A 10 -8.98 -5.18 -1.93
N ASP A 11 -9.76 -6.09 -1.35
CA ASP A 11 -10.26 -5.94 0.03
C ASP A 11 -9.14 -6.01 1.07
N THR A 12 -8.21 -6.96 0.91
CA THR A 12 -7.05 -7.06 1.82
C THR A 12 -6.20 -5.79 1.74
N TRP A 13 -5.92 -5.31 0.53
CA TRP A 13 -5.16 -4.09 0.31
C TRP A 13 -5.86 -2.85 0.89
N PHE A 14 -7.20 -2.79 0.78
CA PHE A 14 -8.02 -1.71 1.34
C PHE A 14 -7.78 -1.52 2.86
N TYR A 15 -7.58 -2.60 3.61
CA TYR A 15 -7.24 -2.51 5.03
C TYR A 15 -5.75 -2.28 5.27
N CYS A 16 -4.88 -2.98 4.53
CA CYS A 16 -3.42 -2.82 4.66
C CYS A 16 -2.97 -1.38 4.43
N LYS A 17 -3.45 -0.72 3.35
CA LYS A 17 -3.04 0.65 3.02
C LYS A 17 -3.40 1.66 4.11
N ARG A 18 -4.57 1.51 4.74
CA ARG A 18 -5.00 2.37 5.86
C ARG A 18 -4.11 2.21 7.08
N CYS A 19 -3.75 0.97 7.41
CA CYS A 19 -2.85 0.70 8.52
C CYS A 19 -1.47 1.32 8.26
N MET A 20 -0.92 1.16 7.05
CA MET A 20 0.36 1.77 6.66
C MET A 20 0.31 3.30 6.68
N ILE A 21 -0.78 3.92 6.20
CA ILE A 21 -0.93 5.38 6.26
C ILE A 21 -0.95 5.87 7.71
N SER A 22 -1.72 5.22 8.59
CA SER A 22 -1.77 5.60 10.00
C SER A 22 -0.41 5.44 10.69
N LEU A 23 0.34 4.38 10.36
CA LEU A 23 1.70 4.17 10.81
C LEU A 23 2.62 5.34 10.40
N ILE A 24 2.64 5.67 9.11
CA ILE A 24 3.45 6.75 8.55
C ILE A 24 3.07 8.10 9.17
N GLU A 25 1.78 8.38 9.33
CA GLU A 25 1.28 9.62 9.94
C GLU A 25 1.79 9.79 11.39
N ASN A 26 1.69 8.72 12.19
CA ASN A 26 2.13 8.76 13.59
C ASN A 26 3.66 8.87 13.72
N LEU A 27 4.41 8.25 12.80
CA LEU A 27 5.86 8.40 12.73
C LEU A 27 6.25 9.84 12.33
N ALA A 28 5.60 10.42 11.31
CA ALA A 28 5.85 11.78 10.84
C ALA A 28 5.55 12.84 11.91
N LYS A 29 4.58 12.58 12.79
CA LYS A 29 4.24 13.46 13.93
C LYS A 29 5.10 13.20 15.18
N HIS A 30 6.05 12.26 15.12
CA HIS A 30 6.84 11.80 16.26
C HIS A 30 6.00 11.33 17.46
N LEU A 31 4.77 10.86 17.21
CA LEU A 31 3.87 10.36 18.27
C LEU A 31 4.25 8.97 18.74
N ILE A 32 4.93 8.21 17.89
CA ILE A 32 5.37 6.84 18.16
C ILE A 32 6.82 6.65 17.75
N SER A 33 7.50 5.72 18.43
CA SER A 33 8.82 5.22 18.06
C SER A 33 8.73 3.72 17.89
N ILE A 34 9.33 3.19 16.82
CA ILE A 34 9.22 1.80 16.41
C ILE A 34 10.63 1.27 16.13
N ARG A 35 10.85 -0.02 16.39
CA ARG A 35 12.11 -0.69 16.08
C ARG A 35 12.37 -0.72 14.57
N ASP A 36 13.62 -0.50 14.18
CA ASP A 36 14.07 -0.54 12.79
C ASP A 36 13.69 -1.84 12.08
N SER A 37 13.70 -2.97 12.79
CA SER A 37 13.29 -4.27 12.23
C SER A 37 11.88 -4.23 11.66
N VAL A 38 10.94 -3.56 12.34
CA VAL A 38 9.54 -3.45 11.90
C VAL A 38 9.45 -2.52 10.69
N LEU A 39 10.24 -1.44 10.66
CA LEU A 39 10.29 -0.54 9.51
C LEU A 39 10.81 -1.26 8.26
N GLN A 40 11.84 -2.10 8.41
CA GLN A 40 12.35 -2.93 7.33
C GLN A 40 11.32 -3.95 6.84
N GLU A 41 10.59 -4.61 7.75
CA GLU A 41 9.49 -5.51 7.39
C GLU A 41 8.37 -4.78 6.63
N CYS A 42 8.02 -3.55 7.02
CA CYS A 42 7.06 -2.72 6.29
C CYS A 42 7.54 -2.35 4.88
N LEU A 43 8.82 -1.97 4.73
CA LEU A 43 9.42 -1.68 3.42
C LEU A 43 9.41 -2.91 2.51
N GLN A 44 9.82 -4.06 3.05
CA GLN A 44 9.81 -5.32 2.32
C GLN A 44 8.38 -5.72 1.92
N PHE A 45 7.42 -5.57 2.82
CA PHE A 45 6.00 -5.82 2.51
C PHE A 45 5.51 -4.96 1.35
N LEU A 46 5.78 -3.64 1.38
CA LEU A 46 5.38 -2.72 0.31
C LEU A 46 6.09 -3.02 -1.02
N GLU A 47 7.34 -3.49 -0.99
CA GLU A 47 8.04 -3.98 -2.18
C GLU A 47 7.38 -5.24 -2.77
N GLN A 48 6.99 -6.20 -1.95
CA GLN A 48 6.25 -7.37 -2.45
C GLN A 48 4.89 -6.95 -3.05
N CYS A 49 4.16 -6.02 -2.41
CA CYS A 49 2.94 -5.46 -2.97
C CYS A 49 3.18 -4.71 -4.29
N GLU A 50 4.33 -4.07 -4.47
CA GLU A 50 4.71 -3.44 -5.73
C GLU A 50 4.87 -4.49 -6.84
N ILE A 51 5.57 -5.59 -6.55
CA ILE A 51 5.90 -6.65 -7.54
C ILE A 51 4.65 -7.42 -7.97
N TYR A 52 3.80 -7.82 -7.03
CA TYR A 52 2.64 -8.69 -7.30
C TYR A 52 1.32 -7.92 -7.47
N GLY A 53 1.30 -6.61 -7.21
CA GLY A 53 0.09 -5.79 -7.24
C GLY A 53 -0.31 -5.19 -8.58
N LYS A 54 0.37 -5.58 -9.68
CA LYS A 54 0.25 -4.89 -10.97
C LYS A 54 -1.14 -5.02 -11.58
N ASP A 55 -1.70 -6.22 -11.49
CA ASP A 55 -3.00 -6.56 -12.07
C ASP A 55 -4.13 -6.52 -11.02
N ILE A 56 -3.86 -5.96 -9.84
CA ILE A 56 -4.83 -5.86 -8.74
C ILE A 56 -5.34 -4.42 -8.64
N PRO A 57 -6.64 -4.17 -8.86
CA PRO A 57 -7.22 -2.84 -8.70
C PRO A 57 -7.36 -2.47 -7.22
N THR A 58 -7.27 -1.17 -6.90
CA THR A 58 -7.39 -0.67 -5.51
C THR A 58 -8.80 -0.21 -5.15
N ILE A 59 -9.69 -0.15 -6.14
CA ILE A 59 -11.09 0.24 -6.02
C ILE A 59 -11.94 -0.88 -6.61
N VAL A 60 -12.93 -1.35 -5.85
CA VAL A 60 -14.00 -2.20 -6.40
C VAL A 60 -14.98 -1.25 -7.08
N ALA A 61 -15.01 -1.25 -8.41
CA ALA A 61 -15.98 -0.48 -9.17
C ALA A 61 -17.38 -1.07 -8.91
N ASP A 62 -18.28 -0.25 -8.36
CA ASP A 62 -19.71 -0.57 -8.39
C ASP A 62 -20.25 -0.18 -9.77
N ALA A 63 -21.38 -0.76 -10.21
CA ALA A 63 -21.93 -0.54 -11.55
C ALA A 63 -22.17 0.95 -11.89
N LEU A 64 -22.23 1.81 -10.87
CA LEU A 64 -22.40 3.25 -10.97
C LEU A 64 -21.08 4.05 -11.10
N THR A 65 -19.94 3.50 -10.69
CA THR A 65 -18.62 4.18 -10.68
C THR A 65 -17.69 3.74 -11.81
N LEU A 66 -18.11 2.78 -12.63
CA LEU A 66 -17.34 2.26 -13.78
C LEU A 66 -16.88 3.37 -14.75
N ASN A 67 -17.75 4.35 -15.04
CA ASN A 67 -17.45 5.42 -16.00
C ASN A 67 -16.38 6.42 -15.49
N GLU A 68 -16.16 6.53 -14.18
CA GLU A 68 -15.17 7.45 -13.60
C GLU A 68 -13.78 6.83 -13.53
N LEU A 69 -13.70 5.49 -13.45
CA LEU A 69 -12.47 4.74 -13.23
C LEU A 69 -11.69 4.45 -14.52
N GLU A 70 -12.36 4.45 -15.69
CA GLU A 70 -11.73 4.19 -16.99
C GLU A 70 -10.64 5.21 -17.36
N ASN A 71 -10.71 6.43 -16.84
CA ASN A 71 -9.77 7.50 -17.16
C ASN A 71 -8.48 7.47 -16.29
N GLU A 72 -8.43 6.64 -15.24
CA GLU A 72 -7.36 6.64 -14.22
C GLU A 72 -6.72 5.27 -13.97
N ASN A 73 -6.93 4.29 -14.86
CA ASN A 73 -6.53 2.89 -14.67
C ASN A 73 -5.07 2.67 -14.19
N ALA A 74 -4.12 3.54 -14.55
CA ALA A 74 -2.72 3.41 -14.11
C ALA A 74 -2.48 3.76 -12.61
N LYS A 75 -3.29 4.65 -12.04
CA LYS A 75 -3.15 5.07 -10.62
C LYS A 75 -3.93 4.17 -9.66
N ASN A 76 -4.89 3.40 -10.16
CA ASN A 76 -5.79 2.57 -9.37
C ASN A 76 -5.27 1.13 -9.20
N THR A 77 -3.95 0.92 -9.18
CA THR A 77 -3.32 -0.39 -8.98
C THR A 77 -2.62 -0.48 -7.64
N VAL A 78 -2.61 -1.68 -7.05
CA VAL A 78 -1.90 -1.93 -5.78
C VAL A 78 -0.43 -1.58 -5.91
N THR A 79 0.19 -1.86 -7.07
CA THR A 79 1.57 -1.47 -7.37
C THR A 79 1.80 0.04 -7.22
N TYR A 80 0.89 0.86 -7.76
CA TYR A 80 1.04 2.32 -7.70
C TYR A 80 0.94 2.83 -6.27
N GLU A 81 -0.09 2.41 -5.52
CA GLU A 81 -0.28 2.83 -4.13
C GLU A 81 0.85 2.31 -3.23
N ALA A 82 1.32 1.06 -3.42
CA ALA A 82 2.42 0.50 -2.63
C ALA A 82 3.74 1.26 -2.83
N ARG A 83 4.04 1.65 -4.08
CA ARG A 83 5.23 2.47 -4.39
C ARG A 83 5.16 3.84 -3.70
N LEU A 84 3.99 4.49 -3.74
CA LEU A 84 3.78 5.78 -3.08
C LEU A 84 3.98 5.67 -1.56
N LEU A 85 3.36 4.67 -0.93
CA LEU A 85 3.53 4.44 0.51
C LEU A 85 4.97 4.13 0.90
N ARG A 86 5.70 3.37 0.07
CA ARG A 86 7.12 3.08 0.33
C ARG A 86 7.97 4.33 0.28
N ALA A 87 7.73 5.22 -0.69
CA ALA A 87 8.42 6.49 -0.79
C ALA A 87 8.17 7.38 0.44
N LEU A 88 6.91 7.50 0.87
CA LEU A 88 6.54 8.27 2.07
C LEU A 88 7.17 7.70 3.34
N LEU A 89 7.20 6.38 3.50
CA LEU A 89 7.83 5.75 4.67
C LEU A 89 9.34 6.03 4.69
N LEU A 90 10.02 5.94 3.55
CA LEU A 90 11.45 6.28 3.46
C LEU A 90 11.72 7.76 3.76
N GLU A 91 10.85 8.66 3.31
CA GLU A 91 10.97 10.10 3.60
C GLU A 91 10.84 10.39 5.10
N VAL A 92 9.92 9.72 5.78
CA VAL A 92 9.73 9.89 7.24
C VAL A 92 10.86 9.27 8.04
N ILE A 93 11.47 8.17 7.58
CA ILE A 93 12.60 7.53 8.27
C ILE A 93 13.89 8.35 8.12
N ASN A 94 14.07 9.04 6.99
CA ASN A 94 15.31 9.77 6.67
C ASN A 94 15.26 11.27 7.07
N ASN A 95 14.12 11.77 7.56
CA ASN A 95 13.98 13.12 8.14
C ASN A 95 14.22 13.07 9.65
#